data_AF-R7IQC8-F1
#
_entry.id   AF-R7IQC8-F1
#
_cell.length_a   1.000
_cell.length_b   1.000
_cell.length_c   1.000
_cell.angle_alpha   90.00
_cell.angle_beta   90.00
_cell.angle_gamma   90.00
#
_symmetry.space_group_name_H-M   'P 1'
#
loop_
_entity.id
_entity.type
_entity.pdbx_description
1 polymer ?
#
loop_
_entity_poly.entity_id
_entity_poly.type
_entity_poly.pdbx_seq_one_letter_code
_entity_poly.pdbx_strand_id
1 'polypeptide(L)'
;MSKELAQEVLTIVNDLDASQLKLEKNAFDVINSSDTSLNLVKDGIGAVNHLVGKIDELNEAVKLSQKNIEQMKEVSNVIAGFAKVISGIANKTNILSLNASIEAARAGEHGRGFSVVAQEVQSLANQTKSSSAEISTKISEVQTFVDGMVQYMNDIFAYAEEQNKMAESIGELLNKVLEAAYTANDVSRNMENEIAYQRDITDKARTTLDSYQ
;
A
#
# COMPACT_ATOMS: atom_id res chain seq x y z
N MET A 1 41.42 -16.97 63.14
CA MET A 1 41.29 -15.89 62.13
C MET A 1 41.91 -14.63 62.73
N SER A 2 42.76 -13.88 62.01
CA SER A 2 43.23 -12.59 62.52
C SER A 2 42.07 -11.57 62.47
N LYS A 3 42.02 -10.61 63.40
CA LYS A 3 41.01 -9.53 63.37
C LYS A 3 41.00 -8.76 62.04
N GLU A 4 42.17 -8.64 61.43
CA GLU A 4 42.38 -8.01 60.13
C GLU A 4 41.67 -8.77 59.00
N LEU A 5 41.80 -10.11 58.96
CA LEU A 5 41.10 -10.95 57.99
C LEU A 5 39.57 -10.91 58.18
N ALA A 6 39.08 -10.84 59.43
CA ALA A 6 37.65 -10.69 59.72
C ALA A 6 37.09 -9.38 59.15
N GLN A 7 37.84 -8.29 59.29
CA GLN A 7 37.47 -6.96 58.80
C GLN A 7 37.49 -6.86 57.27
N GLU A 8 38.46 -7.50 56.61
CA GLU A 8 38.51 -7.59 55.14
C GLU A 8 37.30 -8.35 54.59
N VAL A 9 36.95 -9.51 55.17
CA VAL A 9 35.79 -10.28 54.73
C VAL A 9 34.48 -9.53 54.98
N LEU A 10 34.35 -8.80 56.09
CA LEU A 10 33.18 -7.94 56.36
C LEU A 10 33.02 -6.84 55.31
N THR A 11 34.13 -6.29 54.81
CA THR A 11 34.12 -5.28 53.74
C THR A 11 33.61 -5.90 52.43
N ILE A 12 34.09 -7.10 52.08
CA ILE A 12 33.63 -7.85 50.90
C ILE A 12 32.12 -8.17 50.99
N VAL A 13 31.63 -8.56 52.17
CA VAL A 13 30.21 -8.81 52.44
C VAL A 13 29.38 -7.54 52.20
N ASN A 14 29.82 -6.38 52.66
CA ASN A 14 29.13 -5.11 52.44
C ASN A 14 29.16 -4.66 50.97
N ASP A 15 30.29 -4.86 50.27
CA ASP A 15 30.40 -4.60 48.84
C ASP A 15 29.48 -5.53 48.03
N LEU A 16 29.34 -6.78 48.45
CA LEU A 16 28.43 -7.75 47.84
C LEU A 16 26.96 -7.35 48.01
N ASP A 17 26.56 -6.90 49.20
CA ASP A 17 25.21 -6.35 49.44
C ASP A 17 24.91 -5.15 48.53
N ALA A 18 25.87 -4.23 48.39
CA ALA A 18 25.73 -3.09 47.49
C ALA A 18 25.60 -3.52 46.02
N SER A 19 26.36 -4.53 45.61
CA SER A 19 26.28 -5.12 44.26
C SER A 19 24.93 -5.80 44.01
N GLN A 20 24.42 -6.55 44.98
CA GLN A 20 23.11 -7.21 44.93
C GLN A 20 21.96 -6.20 44.78
N LEU A 21 21.98 -5.09 45.54
CA LEU A 21 21.00 -4.01 45.40
C LEU A 21 21.02 -3.40 43.98
N LYS A 22 22.21 -3.25 43.39
CA LYS A 22 22.34 -2.76 42.01
C LYS A 22 21.80 -3.77 40.99
N LEU A 23 22.05 -5.06 41.20
CA LEU A 23 21.50 -6.12 40.35
C LEU A 23 19.98 -6.21 40.45
N GLU A 24 19.41 -6.06 41.65
CA GLU A 24 17.96 -6.04 41.89
C GLU A 24 17.31 -4.89 41.12
N LYS A 25 17.89 -3.69 41.20
CA LYS A 25 17.44 -2.55 40.39
C LYS A 25 17.54 -2.84 38.89
N ASN A 26 18.65 -3.40 38.42
CA ASN A 26 18.82 -3.69 36.99
C ASN A 26 17.80 -4.73 36.50
N ALA A 27 17.53 -5.79 37.28
CA ALA A 27 16.52 -6.79 36.96
C ALA A 27 15.13 -6.15 36.84
N PHE A 28 14.77 -5.29 37.80
CA PHE A 28 13.53 -4.52 37.77
C PHE A 28 13.41 -3.61 36.54
N ASP A 29 14.48 -2.88 36.20
CA ASP A 29 14.51 -2.02 35.01
C ASP A 29 14.34 -2.83 33.71
N VAL A 30 14.96 -4.01 33.61
CA VAL A 30 14.80 -4.92 32.45
C VAL A 30 13.39 -5.48 32.36
N ILE A 31 12.76 -5.85 33.47
CA ILE A 31 11.36 -6.32 33.49
C ILE A 31 10.43 -5.22 32.96
N ASN A 32 10.53 -4.00 33.49
CA ASN A 32 9.70 -2.87 33.04
C ASN A 32 9.92 -2.52 31.57
N SER A 33 11.18 -2.53 31.12
CA SER A 33 11.51 -2.28 29.71
C SER A 33 10.95 -3.39 28.82
N SER A 34 11.03 -4.65 29.25
CA SER A 34 10.52 -5.80 28.50
C SER A 34 9.00 -5.74 28.39
N ASP A 35 8.29 -5.42 29.48
CA ASP A 35 6.83 -5.25 29.48
C ASP A 35 6.40 -4.10 28.56
N THR A 36 7.16 -3.00 28.54
CA THR A 36 6.95 -1.90 27.60
C THR A 36 7.15 -2.37 26.16
N SER A 37 8.22 -3.11 25.87
CA SER A 37 8.46 -3.71 24.55
C SER A 37 7.35 -4.67 24.13
N LEU A 38 6.83 -5.50 25.04
CA LEU A 38 5.72 -6.41 24.76
C LEU A 38 4.46 -5.66 24.33
N ASN A 39 4.14 -4.54 24.99
CA ASN A 39 2.99 -3.72 24.61
C ASN A 39 3.20 -3.03 23.25
N LEU A 40 4.37 -2.44 23.01
CA LEU A 40 4.68 -1.81 21.73
C LEU A 40 4.66 -2.81 20.56
N VAL A 41 5.13 -4.04 20.79
CA VAL A 41 5.07 -5.09 19.77
C VAL A 41 3.62 -5.50 19.48
N LYS A 42 2.77 -5.64 20.51
CA LYS A 42 1.34 -5.93 20.29
C LYS A 42 0.65 -4.85 19.46
N ASP A 43 0.92 -3.59 19.78
CA ASP A 43 0.40 -2.45 19.00
C ASP A 43 0.93 -2.47 17.56
N GLY A 44 2.22 -2.77 17.39
CA GLY A 44 2.86 -2.93 16.10
C GLY A 44 2.24 -4.05 15.25
N ILE A 45 1.97 -5.21 15.84
CA ILE A 45 1.28 -6.33 15.17
C ILE A 45 -0.13 -5.91 14.75
N GLY A 46 -0.85 -5.19 15.63
CA GLY A 46 -2.16 -4.62 15.30
C GLY A 46 -2.11 -3.68 14.10
N ALA A 47 -1.11 -2.79 14.05
CA ALA A 47 -0.90 -1.87 12.94
C ALA A 47 -0.56 -2.60 11.63
N VAL A 48 0.27 -3.64 11.68
CA VAL A 48 0.61 -4.49 10.52
C VAL A 48 -0.63 -5.21 9.99
N ASN A 49 -1.44 -5.81 10.87
CA ASN A 49 -2.68 -6.48 10.46
C ASN A 49 -3.67 -5.50 9.81
N HIS A 50 -3.77 -4.29 10.35
CA HIS A 50 -4.59 -3.25 9.73
C HIS A 50 -4.06 -2.82 8.36
N LEU A 51 -2.73 -2.72 8.19
CA LEU A 51 -2.10 -2.43 6.91
C LEU A 51 -2.40 -3.52 5.87
N VAL A 52 -2.28 -4.80 6.23
CA VAL A 52 -2.63 -5.93 5.35
C VAL A 52 -4.09 -5.83 4.89
N GLY A 53 -5.02 -5.57 5.81
CA GLY A 53 -6.42 -5.36 5.45
C GLY A 53 -6.64 -4.19 4.48
N LYS A 54 -5.86 -3.11 4.60
CA LYS A 54 -5.90 -1.99 3.65
C LYS A 54 -5.32 -2.32 2.28
N ILE A 55 -4.33 -3.19 2.22
CA ILE A 55 -3.78 -3.69 0.95
C ILE A 55 -4.83 -4.58 0.25
N ASP A 56 -5.58 -5.38 0.99
CA ASP A 56 -6.67 -6.18 0.43
C ASP A 56 -7.80 -5.30 -0.13
N GLU A 57 -8.22 -4.26 0.60
CA GLU A 57 -9.17 -3.26 0.10
C GLU A 57 -8.67 -2.58 -1.18
N LEU A 58 -7.37 -2.24 -1.24
CA LEU A 58 -6.74 -1.65 -2.43
C LEU A 58 -6.79 -2.62 -3.63
N ASN A 59 -6.49 -3.90 -3.42
CA ASN A 59 -6.53 -4.91 -4.46
C ASN A 59 -7.94 -5.06 -5.06
N GLU A 60 -8.99 -5.03 -4.23
CA GLU A 60 -10.38 -5.06 -4.71
C GLU A 60 -10.73 -3.78 -5.49
N ALA A 61 -10.28 -2.61 -5.04
CA ALA A 61 -10.48 -1.35 -5.76
C ALA A 61 -9.78 -1.34 -7.14
N VAL A 62 -8.58 -1.92 -7.23
CA VAL A 62 -7.86 -2.09 -8.50
C VAL A 62 -8.62 -3.02 -9.45
N LYS A 63 -9.09 -4.18 -8.98
CA LYS A 63 -9.89 -5.10 -9.80
C LYS A 63 -11.16 -4.45 -10.35
N LEU A 64 -11.88 -3.69 -9.51
CA LEU A 64 -13.06 -2.96 -9.95
C LEU A 64 -12.70 -1.89 -11.00
N SER A 65 -11.59 -1.19 -10.80
CA SER A 65 -11.09 -0.17 -11.74
C SER A 65 -10.72 -0.79 -13.09
N GLN A 66 -10.04 -1.94 -13.10
CA GLN A 66 -9.72 -2.68 -14.33
C GLN A 66 -11.00 -3.04 -15.11
N LYS A 67 -12.04 -3.54 -14.43
CA LYS A 67 -13.33 -3.83 -15.07
C LYS A 67 -13.96 -2.60 -15.71
N ASN A 68 -13.95 -1.45 -15.01
CA ASN A 68 -14.50 -0.21 -15.54
C ASN A 68 -13.69 0.31 -16.74
N ILE A 69 -12.37 0.17 -16.71
CA ILE A 69 -11.47 0.52 -17.83
C ILE A 69 -11.77 -0.36 -19.04
N GLU A 70 -12.00 -1.66 -18.84
CA GLU A 70 -12.34 -2.59 -19.92
C GLU A 70 -13.70 -2.27 -20.55
N GLN A 71 -14.70 -1.91 -19.74
CA GLN A 71 -15.98 -1.38 -20.24
C GLN A 71 -15.79 -0.08 -21.04
N MET A 72 -14.92 0.83 -20.57
CA MET A 72 -14.61 2.06 -21.29
C MET A 72 -13.95 1.78 -22.65
N LYS A 73 -13.11 0.75 -22.73
CA LYS A 73 -12.52 0.27 -23.98
C LYS A 73 -13.58 -0.21 -24.96
N GLU A 74 -14.52 -1.04 -24.49
CA GLU A 74 -15.63 -1.55 -25.31
C GLU A 74 -16.50 -0.41 -25.85
N VAL A 75 -16.94 0.50 -24.98
CA VAL A 75 -17.77 1.66 -25.37
C VAL A 75 -17.05 2.54 -26.38
N SER A 76 -15.75 2.81 -26.17
CA SER A 76 -14.95 3.61 -27.11
C SER A 76 -14.87 2.96 -28.49
N ASN A 77 -14.69 1.63 -28.54
CA ASN A 77 -14.69 0.88 -29.82
C ASN A 77 -16.04 0.96 -30.54
N VAL A 78 -17.15 0.88 -29.80
CA VAL A 78 -18.49 1.03 -30.38
C VAL A 78 -18.68 2.42 -30.98
N ILE A 79 -18.27 3.48 -30.27
CA ILE A 79 -18.38 4.86 -30.76
C ILE A 79 -17.49 5.07 -32.00
N ALA A 80 -16.28 4.53 -32.02
CA ALA A 80 -15.43 4.54 -33.22
C ALA A 80 -16.13 3.88 -34.43
N GLY A 81 -16.83 2.77 -34.19
CA GLY A 81 -17.67 2.11 -35.19
C GLY A 81 -18.77 3.01 -35.73
N PHE A 82 -19.51 3.71 -34.86
CA PHE A 82 -20.55 4.66 -35.28
C PHE A 82 -19.97 5.83 -36.07
N ALA A 83 -18.85 6.42 -35.64
CA ALA A 83 -18.19 7.51 -36.37
C ALA A 83 -17.81 7.07 -37.80
N LYS A 84 -17.33 5.84 -37.98
CA LYS A 84 -17.03 5.26 -39.29
C LYS A 84 -18.29 5.09 -40.15
N VAL A 85 -19.39 4.61 -39.57
CA VAL A 85 -20.67 4.46 -40.28
C VAL A 85 -21.21 5.82 -40.73
N ILE A 86 -21.20 6.83 -39.85
CA ILE A 86 -21.67 8.19 -40.16
C ILE A 86 -20.81 8.81 -41.26
N SER A 87 -19.48 8.66 -41.20
CA SER A 87 -18.58 9.09 -42.28
C SER A 87 -18.89 8.40 -43.62
N GLY A 88 -19.23 7.11 -43.58
CA GLY A 88 -19.70 6.36 -44.75
C GLY A 88 -21.02 6.89 -45.33
N ILE A 89 -21.99 7.22 -44.47
CA ILE A 89 -23.26 7.83 -44.87
C ILE A 89 -23.01 9.20 -45.50
N ALA A 90 -22.22 10.06 -44.84
CA ALA A 90 -21.85 11.37 -45.33
C ALA A 90 -21.20 11.32 -46.72
N ASN A 91 -20.27 10.38 -46.96
CA ASN A 91 -19.67 10.18 -48.28
C ASN A 91 -20.71 9.78 -49.34
N LYS A 92 -21.64 8.87 -49.02
CA LYS A 92 -22.71 8.48 -49.95
C LYS A 92 -23.65 9.66 -50.25
N THR A 93 -24.04 10.42 -49.23
CA THR A 93 -24.88 11.62 -49.38
C THR A 93 -24.19 12.67 -50.26
N ASN A 94 -22.89 12.88 -50.08
CA ASN A 94 -22.10 13.80 -50.91
C ASN A 94 -22.05 13.36 -52.40
N ILE A 95 -21.96 12.05 -52.67
CA ILE A 95 -22.03 11.53 -54.04
C ILE A 95 -23.44 11.69 -54.63
N LEU A 96 -24.48 11.42 -53.83
CA LEU A 96 -25.87 11.60 -54.25
C LEU A 96 -26.20 13.06 -54.57
N SER A 97 -25.75 13.99 -53.72
CA SER A 97 -25.96 15.42 -53.93
C SER A 97 -25.20 15.94 -55.14
N LEU A 98 -23.99 15.44 -55.40
CA LEU A 98 -23.24 15.75 -56.62
C LEU A 98 -24.01 15.30 -57.87
N ASN A 99 -24.54 14.08 -57.87
CA ASN A 99 -25.35 13.59 -58.99
C ASN A 99 -26.61 14.43 -59.19
N ALA A 100 -27.27 14.83 -58.10
CA ALA A 100 -28.44 15.72 -58.15
C ALA A 100 -28.08 17.12 -58.72
N SER A 101 -26.94 17.70 -58.33
CA SER A 101 -26.43 18.96 -58.88
C SER A 101 -26.18 18.86 -60.39
N ILE A 102 -25.61 17.74 -60.86
CA ILE A 102 -25.36 17.49 -62.28
C ILE A 102 -26.69 17.42 -63.05
N GLU A 103 -27.67 16.67 -62.55
CA GLU A 103 -28.96 16.53 -63.22
C GLU A 103 -29.78 17.84 -63.19
N ALA A 104 -29.68 18.61 -62.10
CA ALA A 104 -30.25 19.94 -62.01
C ALA A 104 -29.66 20.91 -63.04
N ALA A 105 -28.34 20.87 -63.26
CA ALA A 105 -27.69 21.65 -64.31
C ALA A 105 -28.16 21.22 -65.72
N ARG A 106 -28.38 19.91 -65.91
CA ARG A 106 -28.87 19.35 -67.19
C ARG A 106 -30.30 19.79 -67.52
N ALA A 107 -31.15 19.98 -66.51
CA ALA A 107 -32.51 20.48 -66.67
C ALA A 107 -32.59 21.99 -66.97
N GLY A 108 -31.48 22.72 -66.99
CA GLY A 108 -31.41 24.14 -67.32
C GLY A 108 -32.22 25.02 -66.35
N GLU A 109 -33.04 25.93 -66.89
CA GLU A 109 -33.87 26.85 -66.10
C GLU A 109 -34.83 26.13 -65.14
N HIS A 110 -35.35 24.96 -65.53
CA HIS A 110 -36.26 24.18 -64.68
C HIS A 110 -35.56 23.51 -63.48
N GLY A 111 -34.23 23.37 -63.52
CA GLY A 111 -33.43 22.73 -62.47
C GLY A 111 -32.85 23.69 -61.43
N ARG A 112 -32.99 25.02 -61.59
CA ARG A 112 -32.37 26.02 -60.71
C ARG A 112 -32.66 25.81 -59.22
N GLY A 113 -33.92 25.55 -58.86
CA GLY A 113 -34.30 25.29 -57.46
C GLY A 113 -33.66 24.02 -56.90
N PHE A 114 -33.62 22.95 -57.70
CA PHE A 114 -32.98 21.69 -57.32
C PHE A 114 -31.46 21.82 -57.17
N SER A 115 -30.81 22.66 -57.98
CA SER A 115 -29.37 22.91 -57.89
C SER A 115 -28.98 23.53 -56.55
N VAL A 116 -29.79 24.46 -56.03
CA VAL A 116 -29.54 25.10 -54.72
C VAL A 116 -29.66 24.07 -53.60
N VAL A 117 -30.72 23.25 -53.63
CA VAL A 117 -30.91 22.17 -52.63
C VAL A 117 -29.76 21.16 -52.69
N ALA A 118 -29.33 20.77 -53.88
CA ALA A 118 -28.24 19.81 -54.04
C ALA A 118 -26.90 20.35 -53.50
N GLN A 119 -26.61 21.64 -53.68
CA GLN A 119 -25.44 22.29 -53.07
C GLN A 119 -25.53 22.33 -51.54
N GLU A 120 -26.69 22.62 -50.97
CA GLU A 120 -26.88 22.64 -49.52
C GLU A 120 -26.70 21.24 -48.91
N VAL A 121 -27.27 20.20 -49.54
CA VAL A 121 -27.08 18.81 -49.13
C VAL A 121 -25.61 18.41 -49.21
N GLN A 122 -24.89 18.88 -50.23
CA GLN A 122 -23.45 18.63 -50.37
C GLN A 122 -22.65 19.28 -49.22
N SER A 123 -22.98 20.52 -48.87
CA SER A 123 -22.37 21.25 -47.75
C SER A 123 -22.58 20.50 -46.43
N LEU A 124 -23.82 20.10 -46.14
CA LEU A 124 -24.16 19.33 -44.93
C LEU A 124 -23.45 17.97 -44.88
N ALA A 125 -23.32 17.29 -46.01
CA ALA A 125 -22.60 16.02 -46.10
C ALA A 125 -21.10 16.21 -45.78
N ASN A 126 -20.47 17.26 -46.30
CA ASN A 126 -19.07 17.58 -46.00
C ASN A 126 -18.88 17.96 -44.53
N GLN A 127 -19.78 18.75 -43.96
CA GLN A 127 -19.76 19.10 -42.53
C GLN A 127 -19.89 17.86 -41.64
N THR A 128 -20.83 16.96 -41.97
CA THR A 128 -21.03 15.69 -41.26
C THR A 128 -19.77 14.81 -41.30
N LYS A 129 -19.09 14.77 -42.44
CA LYS A 129 -17.82 14.04 -42.60
C LYS A 129 -16.72 14.63 -41.73
N SER A 130 -16.60 15.96 -41.68
CA SER A 130 -15.64 16.66 -40.82
C SER A 130 -15.88 16.33 -39.34
N SER A 131 -17.12 16.48 -38.87
CA SER A 131 -17.47 16.17 -37.48
C SER A 131 -17.24 14.70 -37.13
N SER A 132 -17.52 13.77 -38.05
CA SER A 132 -17.22 12.34 -37.84
C SER A 132 -15.73 12.05 -37.71
N ALA A 133 -14.89 12.79 -38.43
CA ALA A 133 -13.44 12.69 -38.33
C ALA A 133 -12.94 13.22 -36.98
N GLU A 134 -13.47 14.36 -36.52
CA GLU A 134 -13.15 14.91 -35.19
C GLU A 134 -13.54 13.96 -34.06
N ILE A 135 -14.74 13.34 -34.14
CA ILE A 135 -15.17 12.30 -33.18
C ILE A 135 -14.18 11.13 -33.19
N SER A 136 -13.75 10.67 -34.38
CA SER A 136 -12.80 9.56 -34.49
C SER A 136 -11.46 9.88 -33.84
N THR A 137 -10.94 11.10 -34.04
CA THR A 137 -9.72 11.58 -33.37
C THR A 137 -9.88 11.58 -31.85
N LYS A 138 -10.99 12.12 -31.33
CA LYS A 138 -11.24 12.18 -29.89
C LYS A 138 -11.40 10.80 -29.26
N ILE A 139 -12.04 9.86 -29.95
CA ILE A 139 -12.12 8.48 -29.48
C ILE A 139 -10.75 7.80 -29.49
N SER A 140 -9.89 8.09 -30.46
CA SER A 140 -8.51 7.59 -30.46
C SER A 140 -7.68 8.11 -29.29
N GLU A 141 -7.89 9.37 -28.88
CA GLU A 141 -7.28 9.93 -27.66
C GLU A 141 -7.77 9.18 -26.41
N VAL A 142 -9.08 8.90 -26.32
CA VAL A 142 -9.68 8.12 -25.21
C VAL A 142 -9.12 6.70 -25.16
N GLN A 143 -8.98 6.03 -26.31
CA GLN A 143 -8.42 4.67 -26.39
C GLN A 143 -6.96 4.64 -25.90
N THR A 144 -6.14 5.61 -26.32
CA THR A 144 -4.75 5.73 -25.83
C THR A 144 -4.71 5.94 -24.31
N PHE A 145 -5.60 6.78 -23.79
CA PHE A 145 -5.71 7.03 -22.35
C PHE A 145 -6.13 5.75 -21.58
N VAL A 146 -7.11 5.00 -22.11
CA VAL A 146 -7.55 3.71 -21.57
C VAL A 146 -6.39 2.72 -21.49
N ASP A 147 -5.62 2.57 -22.57
CA ASP A 147 -4.48 1.65 -22.59
C ASP A 147 -3.40 2.05 -21.57
N GLY A 148 -3.17 3.35 -21.38
CA GLY A 148 -2.31 3.87 -20.31
C GLY A 148 -2.84 3.53 -18.91
N MET A 149 -4.15 3.65 -18.68
CA MET A 149 -4.78 3.29 -17.40
C MET A 149 -4.63 1.79 -17.08
N VAL A 150 -4.68 0.90 -18.08
CA VAL A 150 -4.41 -0.52 -17.87
C VAL A 150 -3.00 -0.75 -17.31
N GLN A 151 -1.99 -0.08 -17.86
CA GLN A 151 -0.62 -0.19 -17.36
C GLN A 151 -0.52 0.31 -15.92
N TYR A 152 -1.10 1.48 -15.62
CA TYR A 152 -1.10 2.01 -14.25
C TYR A 152 -1.75 1.06 -13.24
N MET A 153 -2.86 0.39 -13.60
CA MET A 153 -3.49 -0.59 -12.72
C MET A 153 -2.60 -1.81 -12.45
N ASN A 154 -1.84 -2.27 -13.46
CA ASN A 154 -0.88 -3.35 -13.28
C ASN A 154 0.27 -2.94 -12.35
N ASP A 155 0.77 -1.71 -12.47
CA ASP A 155 1.82 -1.19 -11.61
C ASP A 155 1.33 -1.08 -10.15
N ILE A 156 0.11 -0.59 -9.92
CA ILE A 156 -0.50 -0.53 -8.58
C ILE A 156 -0.63 -1.94 -7.97
N PHE A 157 -1.03 -2.93 -8.78
CA PHE A 157 -1.12 -4.32 -8.31
C PHE A 157 0.25 -4.86 -7.87
N ALA A 158 1.31 -4.57 -8.64
CA ALA A 158 2.67 -4.97 -8.27
C ALA A 158 3.14 -4.29 -6.98
N TYR A 159 2.84 -3.00 -6.79
CA TYR A 159 3.15 -2.29 -5.54
C TYR A 159 2.39 -2.85 -4.33
N ALA A 160 1.12 -3.25 -4.51
CA ALA A 160 0.35 -3.88 -3.45
C ALA A 160 0.96 -5.24 -3.03
N GLU A 161 1.45 -6.03 -3.98
CA GLU A 161 2.14 -7.29 -3.70
C GLU A 161 3.44 -7.06 -2.92
N GLU A 162 4.23 -6.06 -3.30
CA GLU A 162 5.46 -5.69 -2.58
C GLU A 162 5.16 -5.21 -1.15
N GLN A 163 4.11 -4.42 -0.97
CA GLN A 163 3.67 -3.96 0.35
C GLN A 163 3.24 -5.13 1.25
N ASN A 164 2.55 -6.14 0.70
CA ASN A 164 2.18 -7.34 1.45
C ASN A 164 3.41 -8.11 1.94
N LYS A 165 4.41 -8.33 1.07
CA LYS A 165 5.68 -8.98 1.46
C LYS A 165 6.41 -8.19 2.55
N MET A 166 6.38 -6.86 2.46
CA MET A 166 6.99 -6.00 3.48
C MET A 166 6.24 -6.11 4.81
N ALA A 167 4.90 -6.12 4.80
CA ALA A 167 4.08 -6.30 5.98
C ALA A 167 4.35 -7.65 6.67
N GLU A 168 4.46 -8.73 5.89
CA GLU A 168 4.85 -10.06 6.40
C GLU A 168 6.22 -10.04 7.09
N SER A 169 7.23 -9.45 6.44
CA SER A 169 8.59 -9.32 7.00
C SER A 169 8.60 -8.49 8.31
N ILE A 170 7.82 -7.42 8.38
CA ILE A 170 7.66 -6.64 9.61
C ILE A 170 7.00 -7.51 10.70
N GLY A 171 5.96 -8.28 10.35
CA GLY A 171 5.31 -9.22 11.27
C GLY A 171 6.28 -10.25 11.86
N GLU A 172 7.14 -10.85 11.03
CA GLU A 172 8.20 -11.76 11.49
C GLU A 172 9.20 -11.07 12.42
N LEU A 173 9.63 -9.85 12.10
CA LEU A 173 10.54 -9.08 12.93
C LEU A 173 9.92 -8.78 14.29
N LEU A 174 8.66 -8.37 14.33
CA LEU A 174 7.93 -8.09 15.57
C LEU A 174 7.81 -9.35 16.44
N ASN A 175 7.57 -10.53 15.84
CA ASN A 175 7.58 -11.79 16.58
C ASN A 175 8.94 -12.11 17.21
N LYS A 176 10.05 -11.83 16.52
CA LYS A 176 11.40 -11.98 17.10
C LYS A 176 11.62 -11.03 18.29
N VAL A 177 11.12 -9.80 18.20
CA VAL A 177 11.19 -8.84 19.33
C VAL A 177 10.34 -9.32 20.51
N LEU A 178 9.16 -9.90 20.24
CA LEU A 178 8.30 -10.50 21.27
C LEU A 178 9.04 -11.61 22.05
N GLU A 179 9.68 -12.53 21.32
CA GLU A 179 10.45 -13.63 21.89
C GLU A 179 11.65 -13.13 22.73
N ALA A 180 12.37 -12.13 22.22
CA ALA A 180 13.48 -11.50 22.94
C ALA A 180 13.02 -10.85 24.25
N ALA A 181 11.86 -10.17 24.25
CA ALA A 181 11.29 -9.54 25.44
C ALA A 181 10.84 -10.58 26.49
N TYR A 182 10.24 -11.71 26.07
CA TYR A 182 9.92 -12.80 26.98
C TYR A 182 11.17 -13.41 27.61
N THR A 183 12.21 -13.65 26.80
CA THR A 183 13.49 -14.19 27.27
C THR A 183 14.13 -13.24 28.29
N ALA A 184 14.12 -11.93 28.03
CA ALA A 184 14.64 -10.93 28.97
C ALA A 184 13.87 -10.90 30.30
N ASN A 185 12.54 -11.05 30.26
CA ASN A 185 11.70 -11.13 31.46
C ASN A 185 12.03 -12.38 32.29
N ASP A 186 12.17 -13.54 31.64
CA ASP A 186 12.52 -14.81 32.31
C ASP A 186 13.90 -14.74 32.97
N VAL A 187 14.92 -14.24 32.24
CA VAL A 187 16.26 -14.05 32.78
C VAL A 187 16.26 -13.09 33.98
N SER A 188 15.45 -12.03 33.94
CA SER A 188 15.36 -11.06 35.04
C SER A 188 14.69 -11.65 36.28
N ARG A 189 13.65 -12.47 36.11
CA ARG A 189 13.03 -13.21 37.23
C ARG A 189 13.98 -14.21 37.86
N ASN A 190 14.75 -14.93 37.03
CA ASN A 190 15.79 -15.83 37.53
C ASN A 190 16.89 -15.06 38.29
N MET A 191 17.23 -13.85 37.84
CA MET A 191 18.17 -12.98 38.54
C MET A 191 17.64 -12.56 39.93
N GLU A 192 16.36 -12.22 40.06
CA GLU A 192 15.75 -11.92 41.37
C GLU A 192 15.84 -13.11 42.34
N ASN A 193 15.58 -14.33 41.85
CA ASN A 193 15.72 -15.55 42.65
C ASN A 193 17.16 -15.78 43.12
N GLU A 194 18.14 -15.59 42.23
CA GLU A 194 19.56 -15.72 42.58
C GLU A 194 20.02 -14.65 43.58
N ILE A 195 19.55 -13.40 43.43
CA ILE A 195 19.84 -12.34 44.41
C ILE A 195 19.28 -12.71 45.79
N ALA A 196 18.07 -13.26 45.86
CA ALA A 196 17.48 -13.70 47.12
C ALA A 196 18.30 -14.82 47.78
N TYR A 197 18.78 -15.79 46.99
CA TYR A 197 19.68 -16.84 47.47
C TYR A 197 21.03 -16.28 47.95
N GLN A 198 21.63 -15.36 47.19
CA GLN A 198 22.89 -14.74 47.57
C GLN A 198 22.76 -13.89 48.83
N ARG A 199 21.63 -13.20 49.06
CA ARG A 199 21.35 -12.47 50.31
C ARG A 199 21.39 -13.39 51.53
N ASP A 200 20.77 -14.57 51.46
CA ASP A 200 20.81 -15.57 52.54
C ASP A 200 22.26 -16.02 52.84
N ILE A 201 23.09 -16.20 51.80
CA ILE A 201 24.52 -16.49 51.98
C ILE A 201 25.25 -15.32 52.66
N THR A 202 25.03 -14.09 52.18
CA THR A 202 25.68 -12.89 52.73
C THR A 202 25.30 -12.67 54.20
N ASP A 203 24.03 -12.86 54.56
CA ASP A 203 23.54 -12.74 55.94
C ASP A 203 24.14 -13.82 56.87
N LYS A 204 24.24 -15.07 56.38
CA LYS A 204 24.94 -16.15 57.12
C LYS A 204 26.42 -15.84 57.31
N ALA A 205 27.08 -15.32 56.27
CA ALA A 205 28.49 -14.94 56.33
C ALA A 205 28.70 -13.80 57.34
N ARG A 206 27.86 -12.75 57.30
CA ARG A 206 27.86 -11.64 58.26
C ARG A 206 27.70 -12.12 59.69
N THR A 207 26.65 -12.92 59.96
CA THR A 207 26.38 -13.50 61.29
C THR A 207 27.57 -14.33 61.80
N THR A 208 28.21 -15.09 60.91
CA THR A 208 29.38 -15.90 61.26
C THR A 208 30.58 -15.01 61.60
N LEU A 209 30.84 -13.95 60.83
CA LEU A 209 31.93 -13.00 61.09
C LEU A 209 31.75 -12.24 62.41
N ASP A 210 30.52 -11.81 62.70
CA ASP A 210 30.17 -11.13 63.95
C ASP A 210 30.42 -12.02 65.18
N SER A 211 30.31 -13.35 65.03
CA SER A 211 30.63 -14.31 66.12
C SER A 211 32.12 -14.46 66.43
N TYR A 212 33.02 -13.94 65.56
CA TYR A 212 34.47 -13.99 65.72
C TYR A 212 35.10 -12.66 66.21
N GLN A 213 34.30 -11.60 66.35
CA GLN A 213 34.73 -10.30 66.88
C GLN A 213 34.65 -10.24 68.40
#